data_AF-A0A818M7I8-F1
#
_entry.id   AF-A0A818M7I8-F1
#
_cell.length_a   1.000
_cell.length_b   1.000
_cell.length_c   1.000
_cell.angle_alpha   90.00
_cell.angle_beta   90.00
_cell.angle_gamma   90.00
#
_symmetry.space_group_name_H-M   'P 1'
#
loop_
_entity.id
_entity.type
_entity.pdbx_description
1 polymer ?
#
loop_
_entity_poly.entity_id
_entity_poly.type
_entity_poly.pdbx_seq_one_letter_code
_entity_poly.pdbx_strand_id
1 'polypeptide(L)'
;MQYPYYNQGFIIQRQLWQETWPRGLMAFIATCQMLLTFTILGIETWSMGLSIRYSFLFIGYSASFFFTITWISTYTVACCNRGSQGCATHALVENILSIIASCVLLYYDTRFLHYPLGCFWEYGMCNSSYWSWTWSAFLGYSVLNIMHFKLIAIKIQLTCAALMLALGVLFFLSYLYVIVKVRQNSNGINPQPVIELKPQQGPFQPPPNIILGGQPPSYSVPSYY
;
A
#
# COMPACT_ATOMS: atom_id res chain seq x y z
N MET A 1 -37.51 -5.06 -12.63
CA MET A 1 -37.65 -3.61 -12.43
C MET A 1 -36.49 -3.14 -11.58
N GLN A 2 -35.44 -2.61 -12.21
CA GLN A 2 -34.25 -2.10 -11.53
C GLN A 2 -34.44 -0.60 -11.29
N TYR A 3 -34.36 -0.16 -10.04
CA TYR A 3 -34.52 1.24 -9.66
C TYR A 3 -33.31 2.06 -10.17
N PRO A 4 -33.49 2.96 -11.15
CA PRO A 4 -32.38 3.75 -11.72
C PRO A 4 -31.80 4.78 -10.73
N TYR A 5 -32.54 5.14 -9.69
CA TYR A 5 -32.14 6.13 -8.69
C TYR A 5 -31.00 5.67 -7.76
N TYR A 6 -30.89 4.36 -7.47
CA TYR A 6 -29.83 3.86 -6.60
C TYR A 6 -28.45 3.94 -7.26
N ASN A 7 -28.40 3.87 -8.59
CA ASN A 7 -27.16 3.96 -9.36
C ASN A 7 -26.63 5.39 -9.45
N GLN A 8 -27.48 6.42 -9.52
CA GLN A 8 -27.02 7.80 -9.64
C GLN A 8 -26.32 8.32 -8.39
N GLY A 9 -26.83 8.03 -7.19
CA GLY A 9 -26.17 8.41 -5.93
C GLY A 9 -24.79 7.76 -5.79
N PHE A 10 -24.67 6.49 -6.17
CA PHE A 10 -23.39 5.76 -6.15
C PHE A 10 -22.39 6.32 -7.17
N ILE A 11 -22.83 6.72 -8.36
CA ILE A 11 -21.97 7.33 -9.39
C ILE A 11 -21.46 8.71 -8.97
N ILE A 12 -22.31 9.55 -8.37
CA ILE A 12 -21.93 10.89 -7.88
C ILE A 12 -20.93 10.78 -6.72
N GLN A 13 -21.21 9.89 -5.76
CA GLN A 13 -20.29 9.62 -4.65
C GLN A 13 -18.94 9.11 -5.16
N ARG A 14 -18.95 8.26 -6.19
CA ARG A 14 -17.74 7.75 -6.86
C ARG A 14 -16.90 8.87 -7.48
N GLN A 15 -17.53 9.80 -8.19
CA GLN A 15 -16.83 10.94 -8.81
C GLN A 15 -16.25 11.89 -7.75
N LEU A 16 -17.01 12.21 -6.70
CA LEU A 16 -16.53 13.04 -5.57
C LEU A 16 -15.30 12.43 -4.89
N TRP A 17 -15.27 11.10 -4.72
CA TRP A 17 -14.09 10.39 -4.21
C TRP A 17 -12.88 10.50 -5.16
N GLN A 18 -13.10 10.40 -6.47
CA GLN A 18 -12.02 10.50 -7.47
C GLN A 18 -11.41 11.90 -7.58
N GLU A 19 -12.23 12.94 -7.45
CA GLU A 19 -11.80 14.33 -7.48
C GLU A 19 -11.08 14.74 -6.20
N THR A 20 -11.55 14.23 -5.05
CA THR A 20 -11.00 14.62 -3.75
C THR A 20 -9.69 13.91 -3.42
N TRP A 21 -9.45 12.72 -3.99
CA TRP A 21 -8.26 11.90 -3.65
C TRP A 21 -7.13 12.04 -4.69
N PRO A 22 -6.04 12.79 -4.40
CA PRO A 22 -4.96 13.01 -5.35
C PRO A 22 -4.15 11.73 -5.61
N ARG A 23 -4.15 11.28 -6.88
CA ARG A 23 -3.40 10.10 -7.39
C ARG A 23 -1.93 10.15 -6.98
N GLY A 24 -1.30 11.31 -7.19
CA GLY A 24 0.13 11.49 -6.93
C GLY A 24 0.48 11.31 -5.46
N LEU A 25 -0.35 11.79 -4.54
CA LEU A 25 -0.13 11.64 -3.10
C LEU A 25 -0.21 10.17 -2.68
N MET A 26 -1.24 9.44 -3.14
CA MET A 26 -1.44 8.04 -2.75
C MET A 26 -0.36 7.13 -3.34
N ALA A 27 0.01 7.36 -4.60
CA ALA A 27 1.12 6.65 -5.23
C ALA A 27 2.45 6.95 -4.52
N PHE A 28 2.69 8.21 -4.13
CA PHE A 28 3.87 8.60 -3.37
C PHE A 28 3.91 7.91 -2.00
N ILE A 29 2.82 7.93 -1.22
CA ILE A 29 2.74 7.25 0.08
C ILE A 29 3.03 5.75 -0.09
N ALA A 30 2.39 5.10 -1.06
CA ALA A 30 2.60 3.68 -1.31
C ALA A 30 4.05 3.36 -1.72
N THR A 31 4.66 4.21 -2.55
CA THR A 31 6.08 4.07 -2.95
C THR A 31 7.00 4.21 -1.74
N CYS A 32 6.76 5.19 -0.88
CA CYS A 32 7.53 5.37 0.34
C CYS A 32 7.39 4.16 1.28
N GLN A 33 6.16 3.67 1.49
CA GLN A 33 5.92 2.47 2.30
C GLN A 33 6.63 1.24 1.74
N MET A 34 6.61 1.06 0.42
CA MET A 34 7.33 -0.02 -0.26
C MET A 34 8.84 0.06 0.00
N LEU A 35 9.45 1.24 -0.21
CA LEU A 35 10.90 1.44 0.02
C LEU A 35 11.30 1.20 1.49
N LEU A 36 10.49 1.67 2.43
CA LEU A 36 10.72 1.44 3.86
C LEU A 36 10.62 -0.05 4.22
N THR A 37 9.63 -0.76 3.65
CA THR A 37 9.46 -2.20 3.84
C THR A 37 10.67 -2.98 3.34
N PHE A 38 11.16 -2.65 2.13
CA PHE A 38 12.38 -3.27 1.59
C PHE A 38 13.63 -2.94 2.42
N THR A 39 13.70 -1.74 2.98
CA THR A 39 14.80 -1.35 3.87
C THR A 39 14.81 -2.21 5.13
N ILE A 40 13.66 -2.40 5.78
CA ILE A 40 13.53 -3.28 6.95
C ILE A 40 13.91 -4.72 6.58
N LEU A 41 13.35 -5.27 5.50
CA LEU A 41 13.70 -6.62 5.04
C LEU A 41 15.19 -6.77 4.72
N GLY A 42 15.80 -5.76 4.11
CA GLY A 42 17.23 -5.74 3.80
C GLY A 42 18.10 -5.74 5.05
N ILE A 43 17.74 -4.96 6.06
CA ILE A 43 18.45 -4.92 7.35
C ILE A 43 18.31 -6.24 8.10
N GLU A 44 17.11 -6.82 8.13
CA GLU A 44 16.86 -8.12 8.77
C GLU A 44 17.65 -9.23 8.03
N THR A 45 17.64 -9.24 6.69
CA THR A 45 18.39 -10.23 5.91
C THR A 45 19.91 -10.07 6.06
N TRP A 46 20.40 -8.83 6.07
CA TRP A 46 21.81 -8.51 6.31
C TRP A 46 22.25 -8.94 7.70
N SER A 47 21.44 -8.68 8.73
CA SER A 47 21.76 -9.06 10.11
C SER A 47 21.73 -10.58 10.32
N MET A 48 20.87 -11.32 9.60
CA MET A 48 20.96 -12.80 9.51
C MET A 48 22.29 -13.24 8.90
N GLY A 49 22.70 -12.65 7.78
CA GLY A 49 23.97 -12.98 7.11
C GLY A 49 25.21 -12.75 7.99
N LEU A 50 25.18 -11.71 8.82
CA LEU A 50 26.24 -11.41 9.79
C LEU A 50 26.13 -12.20 11.10
N SER A 51 25.17 -13.13 11.23
CA SER A 51 24.93 -13.91 12.46
C SER A 51 24.70 -13.02 13.71
N ILE A 52 24.18 -11.81 13.52
CA ILE A 52 23.90 -10.86 14.60
C ILE A 52 22.58 -11.28 15.26
N ARG A 53 22.68 -12.19 16.24
CA ARG A 53 21.65 -12.72 17.17
C ARG A 53 20.14 -12.54 16.80
N TYR A 54 19.45 -13.69 16.72
CA TYR A 54 18.03 -13.97 16.45
C TYR A 54 16.92 -13.18 17.15
N SER A 55 17.18 -12.37 18.18
CA SER A 55 16.07 -11.77 18.96
C SER A 55 15.31 -10.66 18.23
N PHE A 56 15.98 -9.96 17.30
CA PHE A 56 15.38 -8.90 16.46
C PHE A 56 14.60 -9.45 15.26
N LEU A 57 15.17 -10.50 14.67
CA LEU A 57 14.90 -10.93 13.31
C LEU A 57 13.44 -11.26 13.02
N PHE A 58 12.74 -11.91 13.96
CA PHE A 58 11.37 -12.35 13.70
C PHE A 58 10.36 -11.20 13.66
N ILE A 59 10.60 -10.15 14.46
CA ILE A 59 9.63 -9.08 14.66
C ILE A 59 9.59 -8.18 13.42
N GLY A 60 10.73 -7.79 12.86
CA GLY A 60 10.75 -7.00 11.63
C GLY A 60 10.24 -7.78 10.41
N TYR A 61 10.54 -9.08 10.27
CA TYR A 61 9.93 -9.90 9.20
C TYR A 61 8.40 -9.97 9.35
N SER A 62 7.89 -10.18 10.57
CA SER A 62 6.45 -10.20 10.82
C SER A 62 5.78 -8.85 10.54
N ALA A 63 6.42 -7.73 10.89
CA ALA A 63 5.92 -6.40 10.60
C ALA A 63 5.93 -6.11 9.09
N SER A 64 7.00 -6.51 8.39
CA SER A 64 7.13 -6.38 6.93
C SER A 64 6.03 -7.09 6.16
N PHE A 65 5.47 -8.19 6.67
CA PHE A 65 4.29 -8.84 6.07
C PHE A 65 3.08 -7.89 6.04
N PHE A 66 2.74 -7.27 7.17
CA PHE A 66 1.64 -6.30 7.25
C PHE A 66 1.91 -5.04 6.42
N PHE A 67 3.14 -4.57 6.41
CA PHE A 67 3.56 -3.44 5.58
C PHE A 67 3.41 -3.75 4.10
N THR A 68 3.74 -4.98 3.70
CA THR A 68 3.63 -5.44 2.31
C THR A 68 2.19 -5.41 1.82
N ILE A 69 1.27 -5.96 2.60
CA ILE A 69 -0.15 -5.94 2.29
C ILE A 69 -0.65 -4.50 2.16
N THR A 70 -0.21 -3.63 3.07
CA THR A 70 -0.66 -2.22 3.12
C THR A 70 -0.21 -1.40 1.92
N TRP A 71 1.05 -1.51 1.50
CA TRP A 71 1.51 -0.74 0.34
C TRP A 71 0.90 -1.28 -0.96
N ILE A 72 0.71 -2.60 -1.09
CA ILE A 72 0.02 -3.21 -2.24
C ILE A 72 -1.41 -2.70 -2.34
N SER A 73 -2.14 -2.66 -1.23
CA SER A 73 -3.52 -2.18 -1.25
C SER A 73 -3.63 -0.69 -1.52
N THR A 74 -2.70 0.11 -0.96
CA THR A 74 -2.60 1.54 -1.24
C THR A 74 -2.30 1.80 -2.72
N TYR A 75 -1.40 1.03 -3.34
CA TYR A 75 -1.16 1.06 -4.79
C TYR A 75 -2.41 0.68 -5.59
N THR A 76 -3.14 -0.33 -5.15
CA THR A 76 -4.36 -0.78 -5.84
C THR A 76 -5.45 0.30 -5.80
N VAL A 77 -5.57 1.04 -4.69
CA VAL A 77 -6.45 2.19 -4.55
C VAL A 77 -6.00 3.34 -5.47
N ALA A 78 -4.70 3.60 -5.57
CA ALA A 78 -4.14 4.64 -6.43
C ALA A 78 -4.34 4.35 -7.93
N CYS A 79 -4.17 3.10 -8.36
CA CYS A 79 -4.12 2.70 -9.77
C CYS A 79 -5.48 2.24 -10.35
N CYS A 80 -6.25 1.41 -9.61
CA CYS A 80 -7.31 0.62 -10.24
C CYS A 80 -8.73 0.90 -9.71
N ASN A 81 -8.91 1.19 -8.43
CA ASN A 81 -10.24 1.18 -7.81
C ASN A 81 -10.61 2.48 -7.06
N ARG A 82 -10.38 3.60 -7.75
CA ARG A 82 -10.56 4.97 -7.27
C ARG A 82 -11.99 5.37 -6.85
N GLY A 83 -12.91 4.43 -6.87
CA GLY A 83 -14.33 4.68 -6.76
C GLY A 83 -15.17 3.52 -6.23
N SER A 84 -14.57 2.42 -5.78
CA SER A 84 -15.31 1.42 -5.03
C SER A 84 -15.11 1.71 -3.55
N GLN A 85 -16.19 2.11 -2.86
CA GLN A 85 -16.15 2.33 -1.42
C GLN A 85 -15.56 1.12 -0.69
N GLY A 86 -15.86 -0.11 -1.16
CA GLY A 86 -15.32 -1.34 -0.59
C GLY A 86 -13.79 -1.46 -0.68
N CYS A 87 -13.16 -1.03 -1.77
CA CYS A 87 -11.70 -1.08 -1.90
C CYS A 87 -11.01 -0.07 -0.96
N ALA A 88 -11.59 1.11 -0.79
CA ALA A 88 -11.06 2.13 0.11
C ALA A 88 -11.20 1.71 1.58
N THR A 89 -12.30 1.05 1.95
CA THR A 89 -12.50 0.50 3.30
C THR A 89 -11.55 -0.67 3.58
N HIS A 90 -11.30 -1.55 2.61
CA HIS A 90 -10.32 -2.64 2.77
C HIS A 90 -8.91 -2.09 3.01
N ALA A 91 -8.48 -1.12 2.20
CA ALA A 91 -7.18 -0.47 2.37
C ALA A 91 -7.06 0.26 3.73
N LEU A 92 -8.16 0.81 4.25
CA LEU A 92 -8.17 1.40 5.60
C LEU A 92 -7.90 0.35 6.68
N VAL A 93 -8.56 -0.81 6.61
CA VAL A 93 -8.37 -1.89 7.60
C VAL A 93 -6.93 -2.38 7.58
N GLU A 94 -6.36 -2.61 6.40
CA GLU A 94 -4.94 -3.00 6.25
C GLU A 94 -4.00 -1.92 6.79
N ASN A 95 -4.29 -0.65 6.52
CA ASN A 95 -3.51 0.46 7.05
C ASN A 95 -3.55 0.54 8.60
N ILE A 96 -4.70 0.24 9.23
CA ILE A 96 -4.80 0.16 10.70
C ILE A 96 -3.93 -0.98 11.24
N LEU A 97 -3.93 -2.15 10.58
CA LEU A 97 -3.07 -3.27 10.97
C LEU A 97 -1.59 -2.91 10.84
N SER A 98 -1.21 -2.18 9.79
CA SER A 98 0.16 -1.66 9.62
C SER A 98 0.55 -0.63 10.68
N ILE A 99 -0.37 0.25 11.10
CA ILE A 99 -0.13 1.17 12.23
C ILE A 99 0.16 0.38 13.51
N ILE A 100 -0.65 -0.64 13.81
CA ILE A 100 -0.44 -1.50 14.98
C ILE A 100 0.91 -2.21 14.88
N ALA A 101 1.24 -2.80 13.72
CA ALA A 101 2.53 -3.45 13.50
C ALA A 101 3.71 -2.47 13.67
N SER A 102 3.58 -1.23 13.20
CA SER A 102 4.59 -0.18 13.38
C SER A 102 4.79 0.17 14.86
N CYS A 103 3.70 0.29 15.63
CA CYS A 103 3.78 0.55 17.07
C CYS A 103 4.47 -0.61 17.82
N VAL A 104 4.14 -1.85 17.47
CA VAL A 104 4.78 -3.04 18.05
C VAL A 104 6.27 -3.07 17.73
N LEU A 105 6.63 -2.79 16.47
CA LEU A 105 8.03 -2.74 16.03
C LEU A 105 8.81 -1.64 16.79
N LEU A 106 8.26 -0.43 16.88
CA LEU A 106 8.86 0.66 17.67
C LEU A 106 9.04 0.29 19.14
N TYR A 107 8.07 -0.37 19.75
CA TYR A 107 8.16 -0.82 21.14
C TYR A 107 9.32 -1.80 21.35
N TYR A 108 9.48 -2.78 20.44
CA TYR A 108 10.57 -3.72 20.54
C TYR A 108 11.93 -3.07 20.24
N ASP A 109 12.03 -2.26 19.19
CA ASP A 109 13.26 -1.55 18.82
C ASP A 109 13.77 -0.64 19.96
N THR A 110 12.87 0.11 20.60
CA THR A 110 13.20 0.96 21.76
C THR A 110 13.64 0.13 22.96
N ARG A 111 12.96 -0.99 23.23
CA ARG A 111 13.34 -1.88 24.33
C ARG A 111 14.72 -2.49 24.12
N PHE A 112 15.07 -2.82 22.89
CA PHE A 112 16.41 -3.31 22.54
C PHE A 112 17.50 -2.25 22.60
N LEU A 113 17.18 -0.97 22.35
CA LEU A 113 18.11 0.14 22.60
C LEU A 113 18.47 0.23 24.09
N HIS A 114 17.50 0.01 24.98
CA HIS A 114 17.73 0.01 26.43
C HIS A 114 18.44 -1.26 26.92
N TYR A 115 18.19 -2.41 26.30
CA TYR A 115 18.76 -3.70 26.70
C TYR A 115 19.47 -4.40 25.52
N PRO A 116 20.62 -3.87 25.06
CA PRO A 116 21.29 -4.36 23.84
C PRO A 116 21.83 -5.80 23.95
N LEU A 117 22.05 -6.27 25.17
CA LEU A 117 22.52 -7.63 25.49
C LEU A 117 21.37 -8.61 25.80
N GLY A 118 20.15 -8.11 25.96
CA GLY A 118 18.98 -8.93 26.28
C GLY A 118 18.58 -9.86 25.14
N CYS A 119 18.26 -11.10 25.48
CA CYS A 119 17.62 -12.06 24.57
C CYS A 119 16.19 -12.25 25.09
N PHE A 120 15.19 -11.86 24.29
CA PHE A 120 13.77 -11.88 24.69
C PHE A 120 13.06 -13.20 24.38
N TRP A 121 13.76 -14.15 23.76
CA TRP A 121 13.23 -15.46 23.43
C TRP A 121 13.48 -16.46 24.55
N GLU A 122 12.71 -17.55 24.59
CA GLU A 122 12.91 -18.63 25.57
C GLU A 122 14.36 -19.11 25.57
N TYR A 123 14.84 -19.46 26.78
CA TYR A 123 16.23 -19.82 27.11
C TYR A 123 16.92 -20.73 26.08
N GLY A 124 16.18 -21.64 25.42
CA GLY A 124 16.72 -22.55 24.40
C GLY A 124 17.26 -21.87 23.13
N MET A 125 16.61 -20.81 22.64
CA MET A 125 17.09 -20.07 21.46
C MET A 125 18.25 -19.13 21.80
N CYS A 126 18.33 -18.69 23.05
CA CYS A 126 19.43 -17.86 23.53
C CYS A 126 20.71 -18.67 23.81
N ASN A 127 20.60 -20.00 24.05
CA ASN A 127 21.72 -20.88 24.40
C ASN A 127 22.47 -21.50 23.20
N SER A 128 21.96 -21.41 21.96
CA SER A 128 22.71 -21.82 20.75
C SER A 128 23.88 -20.86 20.41
N SER A 129 24.11 -19.88 21.27
CA SER A 129 25.03 -18.75 21.14
C SER A 129 26.52 -19.11 21.21
N TYR A 130 26.90 -20.37 21.46
CA TYR A 130 28.30 -20.81 21.36
C TYR A 130 28.79 -20.95 19.90
N TRP A 131 27.90 -21.19 18.95
CA TRP A 131 28.27 -21.45 17.54
C TRP A 131 28.42 -20.19 16.68
N SER A 132 27.90 -19.04 17.11
CA SER A 132 28.05 -17.77 16.37
C SER A 132 29.37 -17.05 16.69
N TRP A 133 29.97 -17.31 17.85
CA TRP A 133 31.26 -16.74 18.25
C TRP A 133 32.41 -17.26 17.38
N THR A 134 32.34 -18.52 16.95
CA THR A 134 33.33 -19.15 16.06
C THR A 134 33.32 -18.53 14.65
N TRP A 135 32.15 -18.17 14.12
CA TRP A 135 32.04 -17.51 12.80
C TRP A 135 32.47 -16.05 12.80
N SER A 136 32.16 -15.28 13.86
CA SER A 136 32.66 -13.91 14.00
C SER A 136 34.18 -13.84 14.16
N ALA A 137 34.79 -14.84 14.80
CA ALA A 137 36.24 -14.99 14.90
C ALA A 137 36.85 -15.38 13.55
N PHE A 138 36.15 -16.19 12.73
CA PHE A 138 36.60 -16.59 11.39
C PHE A 138 36.68 -15.41 10.40
N LEU A 139 35.80 -14.42 10.52
CA LEU A 139 35.77 -13.22 9.67
C LEU A 139 36.63 -12.05 10.19
N GLY A 140 37.35 -12.22 11.31
CA GLY A 140 38.26 -11.20 11.85
C GLY A 140 37.58 -9.93 12.40
N TYR A 141 36.26 -9.95 12.62
CA TYR A 141 35.57 -8.80 13.21
C TYR A 141 35.80 -8.73 14.73
N SER A 142 36.30 -7.60 15.20
CA SER A 142 36.33 -7.32 16.64
C SER A 142 34.91 -7.27 17.20
N VAL A 143 34.70 -7.78 18.42
CA VAL A 143 33.40 -7.79 19.12
C VAL A 143 32.78 -6.38 19.19
N LEU A 144 33.62 -5.34 19.27
CA LEU A 144 33.22 -3.94 19.27
C LEU A 144 32.52 -3.53 17.96
N ASN A 145 33.03 -3.98 16.81
CA ASN A 145 32.44 -3.68 15.50
C ASN A 145 31.06 -4.31 15.35
N ILE A 146 30.87 -5.55 15.83
CA ILE A 146 29.58 -6.26 15.77
C ILE A 146 28.50 -5.52 16.58
N MET A 147 28.86 -5.04 17.78
CA MET A 147 27.96 -4.25 18.62
C MET A 147 27.60 -2.90 17.97
N HIS A 148 28.56 -2.25 17.29
CA HIS A 148 28.31 -1.03 16.52
C HIS A 148 27.35 -1.26 15.36
N PHE A 149 27.56 -2.31 14.54
CA PHE A 149 26.66 -2.64 13.43
C PHE A 149 25.26 -2.98 13.92
N LYS A 150 25.14 -3.71 15.03
CA LYS A 150 23.85 -3.98 15.66
C LYS A 150 23.14 -2.68 16.04
N LEU A 151 23.81 -1.76 16.71
CA LEU A 151 23.20 -0.48 17.09
C LEU A 151 22.76 0.35 15.88
N ILE A 152 23.54 0.35 14.80
CA ILE A 152 23.20 1.05 13.56
C ILE A 152 21.94 0.44 12.94
N ALA A 153 21.86 -0.89 12.83
CA ALA A 153 20.70 -1.58 12.30
C ALA A 153 19.41 -1.21 13.06
N ILE A 154 19.46 -1.22 14.39
CA ILE A 154 18.32 -0.87 15.25
C ILE A 154 17.88 0.57 15.04
N LYS A 155 18.82 1.50 14.93
CA LYS A 155 18.50 2.92 14.67
C LYS A 155 17.81 3.12 13.33
N ILE A 156 18.28 2.44 12.28
CA ILE A 156 17.66 2.52 10.95
C ILE A 156 16.27 1.87 10.97
N GLN A 157 16.12 0.73 11.63
CA GLN A 157 14.82 0.06 11.76
C GLN A 157 13.81 0.92 12.53
N LEU A 158 14.24 1.56 13.61
CA LEU A 158 13.44 2.50 14.39
C LEU A 158 12.98 3.69 13.54
N THR A 159 13.86 4.29 12.74
CA THR A 159 13.48 5.42 11.87
C THR A 159 12.53 4.98 10.76
N CYS A 160 12.74 3.79 10.18
CA CYS A 160 11.81 3.20 9.21
C CYS A 160 10.43 2.95 9.82
N ALA A 161 10.37 2.36 11.02
CA ALA A 161 9.11 2.09 11.73
C ALA A 161 8.37 3.39 12.08
N ALA A 162 9.08 4.43 12.51
CA ALA A 162 8.51 5.74 12.78
C ALA A 162 7.95 6.42 11.52
N LEU A 163 8.67 6.33 10.40
CA LEU A 163 8.20 6.85 9.11
C LEU A 163 6.99 6.06 8.59
N MET A 164 6.98 4.73 8.74
CA MET A 164 5.82 3.89 8.40
C MET A 164 4.59 4.28 9.21
N LEU A 165 4.75 4.51 10.52
CA LEU A 165 3.68 5.01 11.38
C LEU A 165 3.16 6.37 10.91
N ALA A 166 4.07 7.32 10.62
CA ALA A 166 3.71 8.65 10.15
C ALA A 166 2.93 8.60 8.82
N LEU A 167 3.38 7.79 7.86
CA LEU A 167 2.68 7.57 6.59
C LEU A 167 1.31 6.92 6.78
N GLY A 168 1.20 5.94 7.68
CA GLY A 168 -0.07 5.30 8.01
C GLY A 168 -1.07 6.28 8.63
N VAL A 169 -0.62 7.15 9.55
CA VAL A 169 -1.45 8.21 10.14
C VAL A 169 -1.87 9.23 9.10
N LEU A 170 -0.96 9.66 8.21
CA LEU A 170 -1.28 10.57 7.11
C LEU A 170 -2.35 9.98 6.18
N PHE A 171 -2.23 8.70 5.83
CA PHE A 171 -3.25 7.99 5.05
C PHE A 171 -4.60 8.02 5.77
N PHE A 172 -4.63 7.67 7.06
CA PHE A 172 -5.84 7.65 7.87
C PHE A 172 -6.53 9.02 7.94
N LEU A 173 -5.76 10.08 8.19
CA LEU A 173 -6.28 11.46 8.20
C LEU A 173 -6.81 11.88 6.83
N SER A 174 -6.11 11.52 5.75
CA SER A 174 -6.57 11.81 4.38
C SER A 174 -7.90 11.12 4.08
N TYR A 175 -8.07 9.87 4.53
CA TYR A 175 -9.31 9.12 4.37
C TYR A 175 -10.47 9.76 5.13
N LEU A 176 -10.25 10.16 6.39
CA LEU A 176 -11.26 10.89 7.18
C LEU A 176 -11.65 12.22 6.53
N TYR A 177 -10.66 12.97 6.04
CA TYR A 177 -10.91 14.23 5.33
C TYR A 177 -11.80 14.02 4.09
N VAL A 178 -11.52 12.99 3.29
CA VAL A 178 -12.34 12.64 2.11
C VAL A 178 -13.76 12.28 2.53
N ILE A 179 -13.95 11.47 3.57
CA ILE A 179 -15.30 11.11 4.07
C ILE A 179 -16.08 12.36 4.48
N VAL A 180 -15.47 13.24 5.29
CA VAL A 180 -16.14 14.45 5.78
C VAL A 180 -16.54 15.35 4.60
N LYS A 181 -15.64 15.54 3.65
CA LYS A 181 -15.88 16.39 2.47
C LYS A 181 -16.95 15.80 1.53
N VAL A 182 -16.92 14.49 1.29
CA VAL A 182 -17.96 13.79 0.51
C VAL A 182 -19.32 13.90 1.20
N ARG A 183 -19.39 13.78 2.53
CA ARG A 183 -20.63 13.90 3.30
C ARG A 183 -21.19 15.33 3.28
N GLN A 184 -20.32 16.35 3.40
CA GLN A 184 -20.73 17.75 3.30
C GLN A 184 -21.28 18.08 1.91
N ASN A 185 -20.60 17.67 0.85
CA ASN A 185 -21.06 17.90 -0.52
C ASN A 185 -22.36 17.12 -0.82
N SER A 186 -22.51 15.91 -0.31
CA SER A 186 -23.76 15.14 -0.47
C SER A 186 -24.96 15.79 0.23
N ASN A 187 -24.76 16.46 1.36
CA ASN A 187 -25.83 17.16 2.08
C ASN A 187 -26.20 18.52 1.45
N GLY A 188 -25.28 19.12 0.68
CA GLY A 188 -25.50 20.38 -0.03
C GLY A 188 -26.11 20.24 -1.43
N ILE A 189 -26.06 19.04 -2.02
CA ILE A 189 -26.74 18.74 -3.28
C ILE A 189 -28.20 18.44 -2.97
N ASN A 190 -29.03 19.49 -2.98
CA ASN A 190 -30.47 19.35 -3.18
C ASN A 190 -30.64 18.56 -4.49
N PRO A 191 -31.40 17.44 -4.54
CA PRO A 191 -31.54 16.66 -5.76
C PRO A 191 -32.02 17.61 -6.86
N GLN A 192 -31.15 17.87 -7.85
CA GLN A 192 -31.59 18.61 -9.02
C GLN A 192 -32.80 17.86 -9.59
N PRO A 193 -33.90 18.57 -9.91
CA PRO A 193 -35.03 17.94 -10.57
C PRO A 193 -34.47 17.29 -11.83
N VAL A 194 -34.77 16.00 -11.97
CA VAL A 194 -34.48 15.18 -13.14
C VAL A 194 -34.71 16.04 -14.37
N ILE A 195 -33.63 16.41 -15.07
CA ILE A 195 -33.76 16.79 -16.47
C ILE A 195 -34.21 15.51 -17.14
N GLU A 196 -35.53 15.37 -17.22
CA GLU A 196 -36.21 14.35 -17.99
C GLU A 196 -35.64 14.49 -19.39
N LEU A 197 -34.70 13.61 -19.77
CA LEU A 197 -34.42 13.36 -21.17
C LEU A 197 -35.72 12.80 -21.72
N LYS A 198 -36.61 13.72 -22.11
CA LYS A 198 -37.80 13.44 -22.88
C LYS A 198 -37.32 12.58 -24.03
N PRO A 199 -37.79 11.33 -24.18
CA PRO A 199 -37.53 10.60 -25.40
C PRO A 199 -38.06 11.47 -26.53
N GLN A 200 -37.18 11.97 -27.39
CA GLN A 200 -37.61 12.56 -28.64
C GLN A 200 -38.30 11.44 -29.42
N GLN A 201 -39.62 11.37 -29.30
CA GLN A 201 -40.49 10.81 -30.32
C GLN A 201 -40.38 11.72 -31.56
N GLY A 202 -39.24 11.64 -32.24
CA GLY A 202 -39.11 12.06 -33.62
C GLY A 202 -39.41 10.85 -34.50
N PRO A 203 -40.14 11.02 -35.62
CA PRO A 203 -40.31 9.94 -36.58
C PRO A 203 -38.93 9.52 -37.12
N PHE A 204 -38.71 8.21 -37.19
CA PHE A 204 -37.54 7.55 -37.76
C PHE A 204 -37.20 8.19 -39.12
N GLN A 205 -36.16 9.02 -39.17
CA GLN A 205 -35.53 9.41 -40.44
C GLN A 205 -34.51 8.32 -40.78
N PRO A 206 -34.63 7.63 -41.93
CA PRO A 206 -33.59 6.73 -42.38
C PRO A 206 -32.30 7.52 -42.69
N PRO A 207 -31.13 6.90 -42.51
CA PRO A 207 -29.85 7.56 -42.76
C PRO A 207 -29.73 7.98 -44.24
N PRO A 208 -29.10 9.12 -44.55
CA PRO A 208 -28.84 9.52 -45.92
C PRO A 208 -27.90 8.53 -46.60
N ASN A 209 -28.25 8.12 -47.82
CA ASN A 209 -27.41 7.32 -48.71
C ASN A 209 -26.06 8.03 -48.90
N ILE A 210 -25.01 7.47 -48.32
CA ILE A 210 -23.63 7.81 -48.67
C ILE A 210 -23.32 7.03 -49.95
N ILE A 211 -23.36 7.71 -51.09
CA ILE A 211 -22.76 7.24 -52.33
C ILE A 211 -21.24 7.29 -52.12
N LEU A 212 -20.64 6.18 -51.70
CA LEU A 212 -19.19 6.01 -51.74
C LEU A 212 -18.83 5.24 -53.01
N GLY A 213 -18.54 5.97 -54.08
CA GLY A 213 -17.77 5.46 -55.19
C GLY A 213 -16.34 5.17 -54.72
N GLY A 214 -15.92 3.92 -54.82
CA GLY A 214 -14.55 3.49 -54.51
C GLY A 214 -14.40 2.01 -54.81
N GLN A 215 -13.68 1.69 -55.89
CA GLN A 215 -13.29 0.33 -56.26
C GLN A 215 -12.68 -0.43 -55.06
N PRO A 216 -12.99 -1.72 -54.88
CA PRO A 216 -12.28 -2.55 -53.93
C PRO A 216 -10.84 -2.81 -54.43
N PRO A 217 -9.81 -2.67 -53.58
CA PRO A 217 -8.46 -3.10 -53.93
C PRO A 217 -8.39 -4.63 -54.04
N SER A 218 -7.83 -5.11 -55.15
CA SER A 218 -7.49 -6.51 -55.37
C SER A 218 -6.27 -6.88 -54.54
N TYR A 219 -6.43 -7.82 -53.60
CA TYR A 219 -5.31 -8.46 -52.92
C TYR A 219 -5.23 -9.92 -53.38
N SER A 220 -4.09 -10.27 -53.99
CA SER A 220 -3.70 -11.62 -54.36
C SER A 220 -3.24 -12.39 -53.12
N VAL A 221 -3.70 -13.63 -53.00
CA VAL A 221 -3.28 -14.59 -51.96
C VAL A 221 -1.99 -15.27 -52.42
N PRO A 222 -0.89 -15.27 -51.64
CA PRO A 222 0.27 -16.10 -51.95
C PRO A 222 -0.02 -17.57 -51.61
N SER A 223 0.11 -18.44 -52.61
CA SER A 223 0.11 -19.89 -52.44
C SER A 223 1.50 -20.33 -51.97
N TYR A 224 1.60 -20.89 -50.77
CA TYR A 224 2.79 -21.61 -50.34
C TYR A 224 2.55 -23.11 -50.54
N TYR A 225 3.33 -23.68 -51.46
CA TYR A 225 3.66 -25.11 -51.51
C TYR A 225 4.65 -25.44 -50.40
#